data_AF-A0A1X2C270-F1
#
_entry.id   AF-A0A1X2C270-F1
#
_cell.length_a   1.000
_cell.length_b   1.000
_cell.length_c   1.000
_cell.angle_alpha   90.00
_cell.angle_beta   90.00
_cell.angle_gamma   90.00
#
_symmetry.space_group_name_H-M   'P 1'
#
loop_
_entity.id
_entity.type
_entity.pdbx_description
1 polymer ?
#
loop_
_entity_poly.entity_id
_entity_poly.type
_entity_poly.pdbx_seq_one_letter_code
_entity_poly.pdbx_strand_id
1 'polypeptide(L)' 'MADGEHHIEGDDDGLSYDDLTFSCGCREIRHVYHDGSTRIRTIRHDGKILRDEHSGEHESFEV' A
#
# COMPACT_ATOMS: atom_id res chain seq x y z
N MET A 1 1.18 22.62 3.57
CA MET A 1 1.82 21.48 2.89
C MET A 1 2.26 20.55 4.00
N ALA A 2 1.67 19.36 4.14
CA ALA A 2 2.06 18.47 5.23
C ALA A 2 3.44 17.90 4.89
N ASP A 3 4.43 18.15 5.74
CA ASP A 3 5.83 17.77 5.57
C ASP A 3 5.94 16.24 5.69
N GLY A 4 5.78 15.52 4.58
CA GLY A 4 5.83 14.06 4.56
C GLY A 4 6.97 13.56 3.68
N GLU A 5 7.45 12.35 3.98
CA GLU A 5 8.33 11.60 3.09
C GLU A 5 7.46 10.77 2.15
N HIS A 6 7.61 10.98 0.85
CA HIS A 6 6.93 10.19 -0.18
C HIS A 6 7.98 9.42 -0.95
N HIS A 7 7.96 8.10 -0.79
CA HIS A 7 8.83 7.18 -1.50
C HIS A 7 8.01 6.46 -2.56
N ILE A 8 8.47 6.52 -3.81
CA ILE A 8 7.91 5.76 -4.91
C ILE A 8 9.04 4.99 -5.57
N GLU A 9 8.89 3.68 -5.66
CA GLU A 9 9.77 2.79 -6.43
C GLU A 9 8.92 1.81 -7.24
N GLY A 10 9.43 1.30 -8.35
CA GLY A 10 8.68 0.39 -9.21
C GLY A 10 9.47 0.00 -10.45
N ASP A 11 8.93 -0.93 -11.21
CA ASP A 11 9.48 -1.35 -12.51
C ASP A 11 8.44 -1.23 -13.63
N ASP A 12 8.89 -1.45 -14.87
CA ASP A 12 8.07 -1.35 -16.08
C ASP A 12 7.13 -2.56 -16.27
N ASP A 13 7.27 -3.60 -15.46
CA ASP A 13 6.57 -4.88 -15.55
C ASP A 13 5.39 -4.98 -14.55
N GLY A 14 4.94 -3.84 -14.01
CA GLY A 14 3.72 -3.76 -13.20
C GLY A 14 3.92 -3.87 -11.68
N LEU A 15 5.17 -3.86 -11.20
CA LEU A 15 5.48 -3.69 -9.78
C LEU A 15 5.55 -2.21 -9.42
N SER A 16 4.90 -1.80 -8.35
CA SER A 16 5.02 -0.43 -7.83
C SER A 16 4.82 -0.40 -6.33
N TYR A 17 5.72 0.29 -5.64
CA TYR A 17 5.65 0.55 -4.21
C TYR A 17 5.52 2.06 -4.00
N ASP A 18 4.40 2.46 -3.40
CA ASP A 18 4.08 3.82 -3.03
C ASP A 18 3.92 3.88 -1.51
N ASP A 19 4.87 4.54 -0.85
CA ASP A 19 4.96 4.64 0.60
C ASP A 19 4.98 6.11 1.00
N LEU A 20 3.91 6.56 1.66
CA LEU A 20 3.75 7.92 2.13
C LEU A 20 3.80 7.98 3.65
N THR A 21 4.78 8.67 4.19
CA THR A 21 4.91 8.94 5.63
C THR A 21 4.58 10.40 5.92
N PHE A 22 3.53 10.65 6.69
CA PHE A 22 3.13 11.98 7.12
C PHE A 22 4.00 12.46 8.30
N SER A 23 4.13 13.79 8.47
CA SER A 23 4.88 14.42 9.59
C SER A 23 4.38 14.01 10.97
N CYS A 24 3.09 13.67 11.09
CA CYS A 24 2.52 13.19 12.34
C CYS A 24 2.96 11.75 12.69
N GLY A 25 3.58 11.03 11.75
CA GLY A 25 4.01 9.63 11.87
C GLY A 25 3.04 8.63 11.26
N CYS A 26 1.91 9.07 10.69
CA CYS A 26 1.02 8.19 9.93
C CYS A 26 1.73 7.70 8.67
N ARG A 27 1.38 6.50 8.21
CA ARG A 27 1.93 5.90 7.00
C ARG A 27 0.81 5.34 6.14
N GLU A 28 0.88 5.61 4.86
CA GLU A 28 0.07 4.96 3.84
C GLU A 28 1.01 4.16 2.93
N ILE A 29 0.63 2.91 2.68
CA ILE A 29 1.43 1.96 1.93
C ILE A 29 0.51 1.43 0.83
N ARG A 30 0.94 1.54 -0.42
CA ARG A 30 0.22 1.04 -1.58
C ARG A 30 1.18 0.31 -2.49
N HIS A 31 1.07 -1.01 -2.51
CA HIS A 31 1.93 -1.87 -3.30
C HIS A 31 1.09 -2.55 -4.38
N VAL A 32 1.55 -2.49 -5.62
CA VAL A 32 1.01 -3.21 -6.77
C VAL A 32 2.05 -4.23 -7.16
N TYR A 33 1.62 -5.48 -7.34
CA TYR A 33 2.48 -6.61 -7.68
C TYR A 33 2.30 -7.01 -9.14
N HIS A 34 3.28 -7.71 -9.71
CA HIS A 34 3.25 -8.20 -11.09
C HIS A 34 2.04 -9.09 -11.41
N ASP A 35 1.48 -9.77 -10.42
CA ASP A 35 0.28 -10.59 -10.60
C ASP A 35 -1.02 -9.76 -10.66
N GLY A 36 -0.90 -8.42 -10.61
CA GLY A 36 -2.02 -7.49 -10.60
C GLY A 36 -2.63 -7.30 -9.21
N SER A 37 -2.20 -8.07 -8.21
CA SER A 37 -2.63 -7.88 -6.83
C SER A 37 -2.21 -6.51 -6.31
N THR A 38 -3.09 -5.90 -5.51
CA THR A 38 -2.82 -4.62 -4.85
C THR A 38 -2.99 -4.77 -3.36
N ARG A 39 -1.99 -4.34 -2.60
CA ARG A 39 -2.05 -4.22 -1.16
C ARG A 39 -2.07 -2.75 -0.75
N ILE A 40 -3.07 -2.38 0.05
CA ILE A 40 -3.21 -1.03 0.58
C ILE A 40 -3.27 -1.12 2.10
N ARG A 41 -2.39 -0.39 2.78
CA ARG A 41 -2.36 -0.35 4.23
C ARG A 41 -2.20 1.07 4.74
N THR A 42 -3.08 1.47 5.65
CA THR A 42 -2.99 2.76 6.33
C THR A 42 -2.74 2.52 7.81
N ILE A 43 -1.60 3.02 8.30
CA ILE A 43 -1.12 2.87 9.67
C ILE A 43 -1.10 4.26 10.29
N ARG A 44 -1.75 4.43 11.44
CA ARG A 44 -1.63 5.67 12.20
C ARG A 44 -0.31 5.73 12.94
N HIS A 45 0.13 6.95 13.23
CA HIS A 45 1.28 7.25 14.07
C HIS A 45 1.29 6.57 15.45
N ASP A 46 0.13 6.12 15.95
CA ASP A 46 0.01 5.31 17.17
C ASP A 46 0.21 3.79 16.96
N GLY A 47 0.51 3.37 15.73
CA GLY A 47 0.69 1.98 15.33
C GLY A 47 -0.60 1.26 14.95
N LYS A 48 -1.78 1.86 15.17
CA LYS A 48 -3.06 1.27 14.77
C LYS A 48 -3.20 1.21 13.25
N ILE A 49 -3.53 0.02 12.77
CA ILE A 49 -3.93 -0.20 11.39
C ILE A 49 -5.36 0.31 11.23
N LEU A 50 -5.56 1.30 10.35
CA LEU A 50 -6.88 1.79 9.98
C LEU A 50 -7.45 1.04 8.78
N ARG A 51 -6.56 0.64 7.87
CA ARG A 51 -6.91 -0.02 6.61
C ARG A 51 -5.85 -1.05 6.30
N ASP A 52 -6.28 -2.25 5.95
CA ASP A 52 -5.44 -3.34 5.44
C ASP A 52 -6.30 -4.08 4.42
N GLU A 53 -6.13 -3.68 3.18
CA GLU A 53 -6.84 -4.22 2.02
C GLU A 53 -5.83 -4.98 1.18
N HIS A 54 -6.21 -6.17 0.74
CA HIS A 54 -5.45 -6.94 -0.23
C HIS A 54 -6.43 -7.43 -1.29
N SER A 55 -6.26 -6.95 -2.51
CA SER A 55 -6.96 -7.41 -3.68
C SER A 55 -6.04 -8.40 -4.37
N GLY A 56 -6.34 -9.70 -4.28
CA GLY A 56 -5.76 -10.69 -5.16
C GLY A 56 -6.88 -11.33 -5.97
N GLU A 57 -6.69 -11.45 -7.28
CA GLU A 57 -7.61 -12.19 -8.16
C GLU A 57 -7.34 -13.69 -7.96
N HIS A 58 -7.67 -14.20 -6.77
CA HIS A 58 -7.88 -15.62 -6.54
C HIS A 58 -8.71 -15.85 -5.27
N GLU A 59 -9.87 -15.17 -5.19
CA GLU A 59 -10.96 -15.68 -4.37
C GLU A 59 -11.52 -16.90 -5.11
N SER A 60 -10.96 -18.08 -4.79
CA SER A 60 -11.40 -19.39 -5.26
C SER A 60 -12.93 -19.48 -5.32
N PHE A 61 -13.49 -19.42 -6.52
CA PHE A 61 -14.86 -19.85 -6.75
C PHE A 61 -14.81 -21.36 -7.04
N GLU A 62 -14.78 -22.16 -5.98
CA GLU A 62 -14.98 -23.60 -6.08
C GLU A 62 -16.47 -23.86 -6.40
N VAL A 63 -16.74 -24.47 -7.57
CA VAL A 63 -18.05 -25.04 -7.97
C VAL A 63 -17.97 -26.52 -8.19
#